data_AF-Q319S8-F1
#
_entry.id   AF-Q319S8-F1
#
_cell.length_a   1.000
_cell.length_b   1.000
_cell.length_c   1.000
_cell.angle_alpha   90.00
_cell.angle_beta   90.00
_cell.angle_gamma   90.00
#
_symmetry.space_group_name_H-M   'P 1'
#
loop_
_entity.id
_entity.type
_entity.pdbx_description
1 polymer ?
#
loop_
_entity_poly.entity_id
_entity_poly.type
_entity_poly.pdbx_seq_one_letter_code
_entity_poly.pdbx_strand_id
1 'polypeptide(L)'
;MKENLRNNNFIFNSYFNKTLISRSLLIIEKIISFLMTALMASILSYKDIGFWSQVMFSVSLFTSLVGFNIPNGIIAIVPRINNSEEKYEFIFKSALFILLTGLIISIFLLFFKDFVSNILFNNVLNLNIFILILIIGFSELLLEFVLYTYRSIKNFSFANYILILRILPRIFAFVGIIKNDINLIINLYSITFIISCITIILFLYRYYSFKIIFLIRKNLNLSLFFSPKPYLQSLFSLSRKSVFATLTASLFFFLLRSITLSNMGLDGVGQLSLAISAGATLLSLTAFVGFTFYPYISNKAINEKKIAYQKTRKLSLNLIYLSILIPFILILLKLVFKNNLNFYPFTISSIDLFMAFLAYGFLGAYQLSQPFAFALTDNINIVKIEILSSILSLGLLFIIFLVDNFSIHFAILSFCIYAFCNYLQANQRNFKIFKENIG
;
A
#
# COMPACT_ATOMS: atom_id res chain seq x y z
N MET A 1 -41.60 -11.36 13.96
CA MET A 1 -40.77 -10.12 13.89
C MET A 1 -39.64 -10.05 14.93
N LYS A 2 -39.82 -10.54 16.18
CA LYS A 2 -38.75 -10.59 17.21
C LYS A 2 -37.65 -11.64 16.96
N GLU A 3 -37.91 -12.73 16.23
CA GLU A 3 -36.89 -13.75 15.90
C GLU A 3 -35.89 -13.32 14.81
N ASN A 4 -36.32 -12.51 13.83
CA ASN A 4 -35.41 -11.96 12.81
C ASN A 4 -34.38 -10.96 13.38
N LEU A 5 -34.69 -10.30 14.49
CA LEU A 5 -33.74 -9.41 15.18
C LEU A 5 -32.69 -10.17 15.98
N ARG A 6 -33.03 -11.35 16.55
CA ARG A 6 -32.06 -12.20 17.27
C ARG A 6 -31.05 -12.86 16.34
N ASN A 7 -31.48 -13.33 15.16
CA ASN A 7 -30.57 -13.88 14.14
C ASN A 7 -29.63 -12.82 13.55
N ASN A 8 -30.13 -11.59 13.34
CA ASN A 8 -29.28 -10.48 12.87
C ASN A 8 -28.21 -10.09 13.90
N ASN A 9 -28.52 -10.12 15.21
CA ASN A 9 -27.54 -9.84 16.27
C ASN A 9 -26.46 -10.95 16.43
N PHE A 10 -26.80 -12.21 16.20
CA PHE A 10 -25.83 -13.33 16.26
C PHE A 10 -24.88 -13.33 15.06
N ILE A 11 -25.40 -13.03 13.86
CA ILE A 11 -24.59 -12.81 12.66
C ILE A 11 -23.68 -11.60 12.86
N PHE A 12 -24.19 -10.48 13.40
CA PHE A 12 -23.39 -9.29 13.69
C PHE A 12 -22.21 -9.60 14.64
N ASN A 13 -22.45 -10.30 15.74
CA ASN A 13 -21.40 -10.63 16.72
C ASN A 13 -20.30 -11.56 16.17
N SER A 14 -20.67 -12.57 15.36
CA SER A 14 -19.68 -13.50 14.78
C SER A 14 -18.76 -12.84 13.75
N TYR A 15 -19.28 -11.90 12.95
CA TYR A 15 -18.49 -11.12 12.01
C TYR A 15 -17.70 -10.00 12.70
N PHE A 16 -18.24 -9.43 13.78
CA PHE A 16 -17.57 -8.38 14.54
C PHE A 16 -16.26 -8.86 15.15
N ASN A 17 -16.25 -10.03 15.81
CA ASN A 17 -15.03 -10.57 16.42
C ASN A 17 -13.94 -10.87 15.37
N LYS A 18 -14.32 -11.45 14.22
CA LYS A 18 -13.35 -11.80 13.16
C LYS A 18 -12.79 -10.56 12.46
N THR A 19 -13.60 -9.53 12.25
CA THR A 19 -13.16 -8.25 11.68
C THR A 19 -12.29 -7.45 12.66
N LEU A 20 -12.57 -7.54 13.96
CA LEU A 20 -11.73 -6.95 15.00
C LEU A 20 -10.34 -7.60 15.02
N ILE A 21 -10.26 -8.93 14.90
CA ILE A 21 -8.97 -9.63 14.75
C ILE A 21 -8.21 -9.14 13.50
N SER A 22 -8.88 -8.98 12.35
CA SER A 22 -8.23 -8.43 11.14
C SER A 22 -7.61 -7.06 11.39
N ARG A 23 -8.31 -6.20 12.13
CA ARG A 23 -7.84 -4.85 12.48
C ARG A 23 -6.64 -4.91 13.42
N SER A 24 -6.70 -5.75 14.46
CA SER A 24 -5.59 -5.95 15.38
C SER A 24 -4.34 -6.47 14.67
N LEU A 25 -4.49 -7.42 13.74
CA LEU A 25 -3.37 -7.94 12.94
C LEU A 25 -2.71 -6.86 12.08
N LEU A 26 -3.49 -5.96 11.48
CA LEU A 26 -2.93 -4.82 10.73
C LEU A 26 -2.16 -3.85 11.64
N ILE A 27 -2.61 -3.63 12.87
CA ILE A 27 -1.88 -2.82 13.86
C ILE A 27 -0.56 -3.51 14.22
N ILE A 28 -0.61 -4.81 14.53
CA ILE A 28 0.56 -5.62 14.87
C ILE A 28 1.58 -5.58 13.73
N GLU A 29 1.13 -5.75 12.48
CA GLU A 29 1.98 -5.65 11.30
C GLU A 29 2.76 -4.32 11.26
N LYS A 30 2.10 -3.19 11.58
CA LYS A 30 2.71 -1.86 11.58
C LYS A 30 3.66 -1.66 12.76
N ILE A 31 3.33 -2.16 13.94
CA ILE A 31 4.23 -2.16 15.11
C ILE A 31 5.51 -2.94 14.79
N ILE A 32 5.38 -4.13 14.21
CA ILE A 32 6.54 -4.94 13.80
C ILE A 32 7.40 -4.19 12.79
N SER A 33 6.78 -3.53 11.81
CA SER A 33 7.51 -2.75 10.79
C SER A 33 8.24 -1.55 11.39
N PHE A 34 7.64 -0.89 12.38
CA PHE A 34 8.27 0.20 13.12
C PHE A 34 9.49 -0.30 13.91
N LEU A 35 9.33 -1.40 14.68
CA LEU A 35 10.42 -2.01 15.43
C LEU A 35 11.55 -2.49 14.52
N MET A 36 11.21 -3.07 13.37
CA MET A 36 12.19 -3.48 12.34
C MET A 36 12.98 -2.28 11.85
N THR A 37 12.32 -1.17 11.53
CA THR A 37 13.00 0.05 11.07
C THR A 37 13.90 0.62 12.17
N ALA A 38 13.43 0.62 13.43
CA ALA A 38 14.23 1.08 14.56
C ALA A 38 15.50 0.24 14.76
N LEU A 39 15.39 -1.09 14.67
CA LEU A 39 16.55 -1.98 14.76
C LEU A 39 17.50 -1.83 13.57
N MET A 40 16.97 -1.72 12.34
CA MET A 40 17.77 -1.46 11.15
C MET A 40 18.58 -0.17 11.31
N ALA A 41 17.96 0.91 11.78
CA ALA A 41 18.62 2.18 12.01
C ALA A 41 19.72 2.14 13.07
N SER A 42 19.64 1.20 14.02
CA SER A 42 20.66 1.05 15.08
C SER A 42 21.83 0.13 14.70
N ILE A 43 21.63 -0.81 13.77
CA ILE A 43 22.61 -1.87 13.48
C ILE A 43 23.23 -1.71 12.08
N LEU A 44 22.40 -1.38 11.08
CA LEU A 44 22.84 -1.34 9.69
C LEU A 44 23.41 0.04 9.32
N SER A 45 24.30 0.05 8.34
CA SER A 45 24.78 1.31 7.74
C SER A 45 23.69 2.00 6.91
N TYR A 46 23.79 3.32 6.69
CA TYR A 46 22.86 4.03 5.81
C TYR A 46 22.84 3.45 4.39
N LYS A 47 24.00 3.03 3.86
CA LYS A 47 24.12 2.33 2.58
C LYS A 47 23.27 1.06 2.53
N ASP A 48 23.34 0.22 3.55
CA ASP A 48 22.57 -1.05 3.61
C ASP A 48 21.08 -0.78 3.74
N ILE A 49 20.70 0.21 4.56
CA ILE A 49 19.30 0.65 4.68
C ILE A 49 18.80 1.19 3.33
N GLY A 50 19.62 1.96 2.62
CA GLY A 50 19.33 2.47 1.28
C GLY A 50 19.11 1.34 0.29
N PHE A 51 19.99 0.32 0.30
CA PHE A 51 19.87 -0.86 -0.55
C PHE A 51 18.60 -1.66 -0.26
N TRP A 52 18.33 -1.98 1.02
CA TRP A 52 17.07 -2.63 1.43
C TRP A 52 15.85 -1.83 1.01
N SER A 53 15.91 -0.51 1.17
CA SER A 53 14.78 0.34 0.81
C SER A 53 14.52 0.33 -0.69
N GLN A 54 15.57 0.29 -1.53
CA GLN A 54 15.40 0.11 -2.98
C GLN A 54 14.85 -1.27 -3.34
N VAL A 55 15.28 -2.32 -2.65
CA VAL A 55 14.70 -3.67 -2.79
C VAL A 55 13.20 -3.64 -2.54
N MET A 56 12.77 -3.12 -1.38
CA MET A 56 11.35 -3.06 -1.01
C MET A 56 10.54 -2.10 -1.89
N PHE A 57 11.15 -1.01 -2.36
CA PHE A 57 10.52 -0.12 -3.32
C PHE A 57 10.29 -0.82 -4.67
N SER A 58 11.28 -1.59 -5.16
CA SER A 58 11.16 -2.37 -6.39
C SER A 58 10.07 -3.44 -6.30
N VAL A 59 9.99 -4.13 -5.16
CA VAL A 59 8.91 -5.07 -4.84
C VAL A 59 7.55 -4.36 -4.89
N SER A 60 7.41 -3.20 -4.24
CA SER A 60 6.15 -2.45 -4.23
C SER A 60 5.76 -1.90 -5.60
N LEU A 61 6.73 -1.54 -6.43
CA LEU A 61 6.50 -1.08 -7.80
C LEU A 61 6.07 -2.26 -8.69
N PHE A 62 6.64 -3.45 -8.49
CA PHE A 62 6.18 -4.66 -9.14
C PHE A 62 4.72 -4.97 -8.79
N THR A 63 4.35 -4.99 -7.50
CA THR A 63 2.97 -5.29 -7.10
C THR A 63 1.96 -4.27 -7.63
N SER A 64 2.33 -2.98 -7.67
CA SER A 64 1.44 -1.94 -8.20
C SER A 64 1.24 -2.02 -9.72
N LEU A 65 2.32 -2.24 -10.48
CA LEU A 65 2.28 -2.33 -11.94
C LEU A 65 1.63 -3.62 -12.42
N VAL A 66 2.04 -4.76 -11.87
CA VAL A 66 1.57 -6.09 -12.29
C VAL A 66 0.16 -6.36 -11.79
N GLY A 67 -0.11 -5.94 -10.55
CA GLY A 67 -1.38 -6.22 -9.90
C GLY A 67 -2.54 -5.42 -10.47
N PHE A 68 -2.29 -4.32 -11.19
CA PHE A 68 -3.31 -3.39 -11.72
C PHE A 68 -4.43 -3.08 -10.72
N ASN A 69 -4.10 -3.06 -9.43
CA ASN A 69 -5.06 -2.90 -8.34
C ASN A 69 -6.27 -3.87 -8.38
N ILE A 70 -6.13 -5.02 -9.04
CA ILE A 70 -7.13 -6.09 -9.15
C ILE A 70 -7.63 -6.57 -7.78
N PRO A 71 -6.77 -6.72 -6.73
CA PRO A 71 -7.26 -7.09 -5.39
C PRO A 71 -8.37 -6.16 -4.86
N ASN A 72 -8.24 -4.85 -5.09
CA ASN A 72 -9.25 -3.87 -4.72
C ASN A 72 -10.47 -3.88 -5.66
N GLY A 73 -10.32 -4.28 -6.93
CA GLY A 73 -11.45 -4.53 -7.83
C GLY A 73 -12.32 -5.70 -7.34
N ILE A 74 -11.68 -6.78 -6.88
CA ILE A 74 -12.35 -7.98 -6.37
C ILE A 74 -13.21 -7.67 -5.16
N ILE A 75 -12.70 -6.92 -4.19
CA ILE A 75 -13.47 -6.60 -2.98
C ILE A 75 -14.71 -5.74 -3.27
N ALA A 76 -14.70 -4.99 -4.37
CA ALA A 76 -15.83 -4.16 -4.79
C ALA A 76 -16.87 -4.94 -5.61
N ILE A 77 -16.44 -5.84 -6.50
CA ILE A 77 -17.30 -6.49 -7.50
C ILE A 77 -17.86 -7.82 -6.97
N VAL A 78 -17.03 -8.66 -6.37
CA VAL A 78 -17.45 -10.01 -5.94
C VAL A 78 -18.68 -10.00 -5.03
N PRO A 79 -18.82 -9.09 -4.04
CA PRO A 79 -20.02 -9.05 -3.21
C PRO A 79 -21.33 -8.78 -3.98
N ARG A 80 -21.25 -8.19 -5.18
CA ARG A 80 -22.40 -7.84 -6.04
C ARG A 80 -22.85 -8.99 -6.93
N ILE A 81 -22.04 -10.06 -7.05
CA ILE A 81 -22.38 -11.25 -7.82
C ILE A 81 -23.21 -12.18 -6.93
N ASN A 82 -24.48 -12.37 -7.30
CA ASN A 82 -25.43 -13.21 -6.56
C ASN A 82 -25.20 -14.70 -6.80
N ASN A 83 -24.89 -15.08 -8.04
CA ASN A 83 -24.63 -16.47 -8.42
C ASN A 83 -23.27 -16.94 -7.88
N SER A 84 -23.27 -18.04 -7.13
CA SER A 84 -22.05 -18.59 -6.52
C SER A 84 -21.07 -19.14 -7.56
N GLU A 85 -21.55 -19.75 -8.65
CA GLU A 85 -20.67 -20.26 -9.71
C GLU A 85 -19.96 -19.12 -10.44
N GLU A 86 -20.70 -18.09 -10.84
CA GLU A 86 -20.14 -16.91 -11.51
C GLU A 86 -19.12 -16.18 -10.63
N LYS A 87 -19.37 -16.13 -9.32
CA LYS A 87 -18.47 -15.54 -8.33
C LYS A 87 -17.12 -16.27 -8.30
N TYR A 88 -17.14 -17.59 -8.22
CA TYR A 88 -15.90 -18.38 -8.21
C TYR A 88 -15.21 -18.39 -9.58
N GLU A 89 -15.97 -18.39 -10.68
CA GLU A 89 -15.41 -18.26 -12.02
C GLU A 89 -14.66 -16.92 -12.18
N PHE A 90 -15.26 -15.83 -11.72
CA PHE A 90 -14.65 -14.49 -11.78
C PHE A 90 -13.36 -14.39 -10.95
N ILE A 91 -13.38 -14.93 -9.73
CA ILE A 91 -12.19 -15.00 -8.87
C ILE A 91 -11.09 -15.82 -9.57
N PHE A 92 -11.42 -16.98 -10.14
CA PHE A 92 -10.45 -17.85 -10.80
C PHE A 92 -9.84 -17.18 -12.04
N LYS A 93 -10.66 -16.55 -12.88
CA LYS A 93 -10.18 -15.78 -14.04
C LYS A 93 -9.27 -14.62 -13.65
N SER A 94 -9.60 -13.91 -12.58
CA SER A 94 -8.77 -12.83 -12.05
C SER A 94 -7.43 -13.34 -11.50
N ALA A 95 -7.44 -14.51 -10.84
CA ALA A 95 -6.23 -15.16 -10.35
C ALA A 95 -5.31 -15.58 -11.50
N LEU A 96 -5.89 -16.21 -12.54
CA LEU A 96 -5.14 -16.63 -13.73
C LEU A 96 -4.53 -15.42 -14.44
N PHE A 97 -5.29 -14.33 -14.58
CA PHE A 97 -4.78 -13.10 -15.17
C PHE A 97 -3.54 -12.60 -14.43
N ILE A 98 -3.61 -12.45 -13.10
CA ILE A 98 -2.47 -12.00 -12.28
C ILE A 98 -1.27 -12.94 -12.39
N LEU A 99 -1.51 -14.25 -12.39
CA LEU A 99 -0.45 -15.25 -12.55
C LEU A 99 0.26 -15.09 -13.90
N LEU A 100 -0.51 -15.01 -14.98
CA LEU A 100 0.04 -14.86 -16.34
C LEU A 100 0.74 -13.52 -16.53
N THR A 101 0.13 -12.41 -16.12
CA THR A 101 0.78 -11.08 -16.24
C THR A 101 2.02 -10.99 -15.37
N GLY A 102 1.98 -11.53 -14.15
CA GLY A 102 3.14 -11.57 -13.27
C GLY A 102 4.29 -12.41 -13.83
N LEU A 103 4.00 -13.58 -14.42
CA LEU A 103 5.01 -14.39 -15.09
C LEU A 103 5.61 -13.68 -16.31
N ILE A 104 4.77 -13.14 -17.21
CA ILE A 104 5.22 -12.42 -18.40
C ILE A 104 6.10 -11.23 -18.01
N ILE A 105 5.65 -10.42 -17.05
CA ILE A 105 6.39 -9.24 -16.60
C ILE A 105 7.68 -9.65 -15.88
N SER A 106 7.68 -10.73 -15.09
CA SER A 106 8.90 -11.21 -14.44
C SER A 106 9.94 -11.68 -15.46
N ILE A 107 9.53 -12.44 -16.48
CA ILE A 107 10.41 -12.86 -17.58
C ILE A 107 10.94 -11.63 -18.34
N PHE A 108 10.07 -10.68 -18.66
CA PHE A 108 10.47 -9.43 -19.30
C PHE A 108 11.50 -8.67 -18.46
N LEU A 109 11.27 -8.50 -17.16
CA LEU A 109 12.20 -7.82 -16.26
C LEU A 109 13.54 -8.56 -16.14
N LEU A 110 13.57 -9.90 -16.22
CA LEU A 110 14.80 -10.68 -16.26
C LEU A 110 15.62 -10.38 -17.52
N PHE A 111 14.98 -10.29 -18.70
CA PHE A 111 15.66 -9.90 -19.94
C PHE A 111 16.22 -8.46 -19.88
N PHE A 112 15.52 -7.55 -19.21
CA PHE A 112 15.95 -6.16 -19.05
C PHE A 112 16.65 -5.88 -17.72
N LYS A 113 17.21 -6.91 -17.06
CA LYS A 113 17.80 -6.77 -15.72
C LYS A 113 18.81 -5.64 -15.64
N ASP A 114 19.77 -5.57 -16.58
CA ASP A 114 20.87 -4.62 -16.46
C ASP A 114 20.39 -3.18 -16.60
N PHE A 115 19.38 -2.95 -17.45
CA PHE A 115 18.70 -1.65 -17.54
C PHE A 115 17.98 -1.28 -16.23
N VAL A 116 17.21 -2.22 -15.66
CA VAL A 116 16.49 -2.00 -14.39
C VAL A 116 17.46 -1.79 -13.22
N SER A 117 18.55 -2.57 -13.17
CA SER A 117 19.62 -2.48 -12.19
C SER A 117 20.36 -1.14 -12.28
N ASN A 118 20.61 -0.64 -13.48
CA ASN A 118 21.21 0.67 -13.68
C ASN A 118 20.33 1.78 -13.09
N ILE A 119 19.04 1.73 -13.40
CA ILE A 119 18.08 2.77 -13.01
C ILE A 119 17.77 2.78 -11.51
N LEU A 120 17.57 1.59 -10.91
CA LEU A 120 17.11 1.46 -9.51
C LEU A 120 18.24 1.30 -8.51
N PHE A 121 19.40 0.81 -8.96
CA PHE A 121 20.50 0.38 -8.09
C PHE A 121 21.90 0.86 -8.55
N ASN A 122 22.02 1.72 -9.57
CA ASN A 122 23.31 2.16 -10.14
C ASN A 122 24.27 0.99 -10.45
N ASN A 123 23.75 -0.10 -11.04
CA ASN A 123 24.51 -1.32 -11.40
C ASN A 123 25.11 -2.12 -10.23
N VAL A 124 24.70 -1.87 -8.98
CA VAL A 124 25.18 -2.62 -7.82
C VAL A 124 24.51 -4.00 -7.69
N LEU A 125 23.44 -4.26 -8.45
CA LEU A 125 22.57 -5.42 -8.24
C LEU A 125 23.02 -6.69 -8.99
N ASN A 126 23.35 -7.74 -8.23
CA ASN A 126 23.58 -9.09 -8.76
C ASN A 126 22.25 -9.73 -9.26
N LEU A 127 22.34 -10.60 -10.27
CA LEU A 127 21.27 -11.46 -10.78
C LEU A 127 20.54 -12.24 -9.67
N ASN A 128 21.27 -12.84 -8.72
CA ASN A 128 20.64 -13.62 -7.65
C ASN A 128 19.70 -12.75 -6.81
N ILE A 129 20.14 -11.56 -6.42
CA ILE A 129 19.31 -10.62 -5.65
C ILE A 129 18.13 -10.12 -6.50
N PHE A 130 18.34 -9.87 -7.79
CA PHE A 130 17.26 -9.47 -8.69
C PHE A 130 16.16 -10.53 -8.79
N ILE A 131 16.53 -11.81 -8.92
CA ILE A 131 15.57 -12.92 -8.91
C ILE A 131 14.79 -12.95 -7.59
N LEU A 132 15.47 -12.75 -6.46
CA LEU A 132 14.81 -12.70 -5.15
C LEU A 132 13.81 -11.53 -5.04
N ILE A 133 14.15 -10.35 -5.57
CA ILE A 133 13.21 -9.21 -5.64
C ILE A 133 11.94 -9.59 -6.41
N LEU A 134 12.09 -10.23 -7.58
CA LEU A 134 10.94 -10.67 -8.39
C LEU A 134 10.10 -11.72 -7.66
N ILE A 135 10.74 -12.68 -6.97
CA ILE A 135 10.05 -13.67 -6.14
C ILE A 135 9.25 -12.99 -5.03
N ILE A 136 9.86 -12.07 -4.28
CA ILE A 136 9.15 -11.33 -3.22
C ILE A 136 7.96 -10.58 -3.80
N GLY A 137 8.15 -9.84 -4.91
CA GLY A 137 7.09 -9.09 -5.57
C GLY A 137 5.92 -9.97 -6.03
N PHE A 138 6.23 -11.10 -6.65
CA PHE A 138 5.22 -12.05 -7.12
C PHE A 138 4.47 -12.72 -5.96
N SER A 139 5.20 -13.16 -4.93
CA SER A 139 4.61 -13.74 -3.71
C SER A 139 3.74 -12.74 -2.97
N GLU A 140 4.18 -11.49 -2.80
CA GLU A 140 3.38 -10.46 -2.14
C GLU A 140 2.09 -10.17 -2.91
N LEU A 141 2.16 -10.05 -4.24
CA LEU A 141 0.98 -9.85 -5.08
C LEU A 141 -0.04 -10.99 -4.95
N LEU A 142 0.44 -12.25 -4.93
CA LEU A 142 -0.42 -13.42 -4.75
C LEU A 142 -1.07 -13.43 -3.36
N LEU A 143 -0.30 -13.20 -2.30
CA LEU A 143 -0.84 -13.15 -0.95
C LEU A 143 -1.88 -12.05 -0.78
N GLU A 144 -1.61 -10.87 -1.36
CA GLU A 144 -2.57 -9.77 -1.38
C GLU A 144 -3.85 -10.16 -2.13
N PHE A 145 -3.73 -10.71 -3.34
CA PHE A 145 -4.88 -11.17 -4.10
C PHE A 145 -5.75 -12.17 -3.32
N VAL A 146 -5.12 -13.20 -2.71
CA VAL A 146 -5.84 -14.23 -1.95
C VAL A 146 -6.51 -13.60 -0.72
N LEU A 147 -5.81 -12.70 -0.01
CA LEU A 147 -6.38 -11.97 1.12
C LEU A 147 -7.66 -11.21 0.74
N TYR A 148 -7.61 -10.42 -0.33
CA TYR A 148 -8.75 -9.63 -0.81
C TYR A 148 -9.88 -10.51 -1.34
N THR A 149 -9.55 -11.63 -1.99
CA THR A 149 -10.51 -12.65 -2.41
C THR A 149 -11.31 -13.18 -1.22
N TYR A 150 -10.64 -13.62 -0.15
CA TYR A 150 -11.32 -14.15 1.04
C TYR A 150 -12.13 -13.09 1.80
N ARG A 151 -11.65 -11.84 1.84
CA ARG A 151 -12.43 -10.72 2.36
C ARG A 151 -13.69 -10.45 1.53
N SER A 152 -13.60 -10.54 0.20
CA SER A 152 -14.74 -10.27 -0.69
C SER A 152 -15.88 -11.28 -0.53
N ILE A 153 -15.58 -12.54 -0.21
CA ILE A 153 -16.57 -13.58 0.14
C ILE A 153 -16.91 -13.61 1.64
N LYS A 154 -16.48 -12.59 2.40
CA LYS A 154 -16.69 -12.44 3.85
C LYS A 154 -16.10 -13.57 4.72
N ASN A 155 -15.15 -14.35 4.20
CA ASN A 155 -14.45 -15.36 5.00
C ASN A 155 -13.24 -14.74 5.71
N PHE A 156 -13.53 -13.96 6.76
CA PHE A 156 -12.52 -13.24 7.54
C PHE A 156 -11.61 -14.16 8.35
N SER A 157 -12.05 -15.38 8.68
CA SER A 157 -11.21 -16.35 9.39
C SER A 157 -9.98 -16.69 8.56
N PHE A 158 -10.19 -16.98 7.27
CA PHE A 158 -9.11 -17.32 6.36
C PHE A 158 -8.31 -16.08 5.93
N ALA A 159 -8.98 -14.94 5.77
CA ALA A 159 -8.27 -13.66 5.58
C ALA A 159 -7.30 -13.35 6.73
N ASN A 160 -7.67 -13.64 7.98
CA ASN A 160 -6.78 -13.48 9.14
C ASN A 160 -5.59 -14.43 9.11
N TYR A 161 -5.80 -15.68 8.68
CA TYR A 161 -4.70 -16.63 8.50
C TYR A 161 -3.69 -16.14 7.45
N ILE A 162 -4.17 -15.61 6.32
CA ILE A 162 -3.30 -15.03 5.28
C ILE A 162 -2.55 -13.79 5.78
N LEU A 163 -3.20 -12.93 6.58
CA LEU A 163 -2.54 -11.79 7.21
C LEU A 163 -1.39 -12.24 8.12
N ILE A 164 -1.58 -13.29 8.93
CA ILE A 164 -0.51 -13.84 9.78
C ILE A 164 0.65 -14.30 8.92
N LEU A 165 0.39 -15.06 7.85
CA LEU A 165 1.43 -15.52 6.93
C LEU A 165 2.17 -14.34 6.28
N ARG A 166 1.48 -13.26 5.91
CA ARG A 166 2.09 -12.04 5.34
C ARG A 166 2.97 -11.29 6.33
N ILE A 167 2.74 -11.43 7.64
CA ILE A 167 3.56 -10.80 8.69
C ILE A 167 4.86 -11.58 8.94
N LEU A 168 4.85 -12.91 8.77
CA LEU A 168 5.99 -13.79 9.08
C LEU A 168 7.32 -13.35 8.44
N PRO A 169 7.39 -12.95 7.14
CA PRO A 169 8.63 -12.53 6.53
C PRO A 169 9.35 -11.39 7.27
N ARG A 170 8.60 -10.44 7.83
CA ARG A 170 9.16 -9.35 8.63
C ARG A 170 9.71 -9.83 9.97
N ILE A 171 9.07 -10.85 10.58
CA ILE A 171 9.54 -11.44 11.83
C ILE A 171 10.87 -12.18 11.59
N PHE A 172 10.96 -13.00 10.54
CA PHE A 172 12.19 -13.74 10.27
C PHE A 172 13.34 -12.85 9.81
N ALA A 173 13.05 -11.74 9.12
CA ALA A 173 14.07 -10.77 8.74
C ALA A 173 14.82 -10.14 9.94
N PHE A 174 14.25 -10.14 11.16
CA PHE A 174 14.98 -9.69 12.36
C PHE A 174 16.28 -10.45 12.58
N VAL A 175 16.32 -11.75 12.25
CA VAL A 175 17.54 -12.56 12.39
C VAL A 175 18.67 -12.02 11.50
N GLY A 176 18.33 -11.60 10.27
CA GLY A 176 19.28 -10.97 9.35
C GLY A 176 19.74 -9.60 9.84
N ILE A 177 18.82 -8.79 10.40
CA ILE A 177 19.14 -7.47 10.96
C ILE A 177 20.11 -7.59 12.14
N ILE A 178 19.85 -8.50 13.09
CA ILE A 178 20.70 -8.70 14.27
C ILE A 178 22.12 -9.12 13.85
N LYS A 179 22.25 -9.89 12.76
CA LYS A 179 23.54 -10.32 12.21
C LYS A 179 24.22 -9.25 11.34
N ASN A 180 23.62 -8.09 11.15
CA ASN A 180 24.10 -7.03 10.25
C ASN A 180 24.40 -7.53 8.82
N ASP A 181 23.53 -8.41 8.28
CA ASP A 181 23.73 -9.01 6.96
C ASP A 181 22.52 -8.78 6.06
N ILE A 182 22.66 -7.85 5.12
CA ILE A 182 21.61 -7.45 4.18
C ILE A 182 21.19 -8.58 3.24
N ASN A 183 22.13 -9.44 2.84
CA ASN A 183 21.83 -10.57 1.97
C ASN A 183 21.02 -11.61 2.74
N LEU A 184 21.37 -11.85 4.01
CA LEU A 184 20.60 -12.72 4.88
C LEU A 184 19.18 -12.19 5.11
N ILE A 185 19.00 -10.87 5.28
CA ILE A 185 17.66 -10.25 5.35
C ILE A 185 16.85 -10.60 4.10
N ILE A 186 17.38 -10.33 2.91
CA ILE A 186 16.68 -10.56 1.62
C ILE A 186 16.36 -12.05 1.43
N ASN A 187 17.31 -12.93 1.74
CA ASN A 187 17.13 -14.38 1.63
C ASN A 187 16.02 -14.89 2.57
N LEU A 188 16.07 -14.52 3.86
CA LEU A 188 15.05 -14.92 4.83
C LEU A 188 13.68 -14.37 4.45
N TYR A 189 13.61 -13.12 4.01
CA TYR A 189 12.38 -12.50 3.54
C TYR A 189 11.79 -13.28 2.35
N SER A 190 12.62 -13.60 1.34
CA SER A 190 12.20 -14.34 0.15
C SER A 190 11.73 -15.76 0.45
N ILE A 191 12.51 -16.51 1.23
CA ILE A 191 12.21 -17.90 1.60
C ILE A 191 10.88 -17.98 2.37
N THR A 192 10.67 -17.07 3.31
CA THR A 192 9.43 -17.04 4.11
C THR A 192 8.21 -16.62 3.29
N PHE A 193 8.37 -15.76 2.28
CA PHE A 193 7.31 -15.48 1.31
C PHE A 193 6.95 -16.70 0.46
N ILE A 194 7.95 -17.44 -0.02
CA ILE A 194 7.74 -18.70 -0.76
C ILE A 194 6.99 -19.71 0.11
N ILE A 195 7.45 -19.94 1.35
CA ILE A 195 6.80 -20.84 2.31
C ILE A 195 5.35 -20.40 2.54
N SER A 196 5.10 -19.10 2.71
CA SER A 196 3.75 -18.55 2.89
C SER A 196 2.83 -18.79 1.69
N CYS A 197 3.36 -18.72 0.47
CA CYS A 197 2.59 -19.05 -0.73
C CYS A 197 2.29 -20.55 -0.82
N ILE A 198 3.29 -21.40 -0.56
CA ILE A 198 3.14 -22.86 -0.58
C ILE A 198 2.10 -23.30 0.46
N THR A 199 2.15 -22.78 1.69
CA THR A 199 1.17 -23.12 2.74
C THR A 199 -0.26 -22.76 2.34
N ILE A 200 -0.46 -21.61 1.70
CA ILE A 200 -1.77 -21.21 1.18
C ILE A 200 -2.22 -22.12 0.03
N ILE A 201 -1.33 -22.46 -0.90
CA ILE A 201 -1.66 -23.36 -2.02
C ILE A 201 -2.04 -24.75 -1.50
N LEU A 202 -1.27 -25.31 -0.56
CA LEU A 202 -1.56 -26.61 0.06
C LEU A 202 -2.88 -26.59 0.81
N PHE A 203 -3.18 -25.50 1.54
CA PHE A 203 -4.46 -25.34 2.22
C PHE A 203 -5.61 -25.26 1.22
N LEU A 204 -5.48 -24.43 0.18
CA LEU A 204 -6.49 -24.27 -0.88
C LEU A 204 -6.78 -25.60 -1.56
N TYR A 205 -5.72 -26.35 -1.89
CA TYR A 205 -5.83 -27.67 -2.49
C TYR A 205 -6.59 -28.64 -1.57
N ARG A 206 -6.25 -28.70 -0.28
CA ARG A 206 -6.90 -29.61 0.68
C ARG A 206 -8.40 -29.32 0.83
N TYR A 207 -8.82 -28.06 0.86
CA TYR A 207 -10.20 -27.68 1.12
C TYR A 207 -11.09 -27.60 -0.13
N TYR A 208 -10.51 -27.36 -1.30
CA TYR A 208 -11.27 -27.09 -2.53
C TYR A 208 -10.91 -27.98 -3.72
N SER A 209 -10.10 -29.03 -3.54
CA SER A 209 -9.65 -29.95 -4.61
C SER A 209 -10.76 -30.34 -5.58
N PHE A 210 -11.91 -30.81 -5.09
CA PHE A 210 -13.04 -31.20 -5.92
C PHE A 210 -13.67 -30.05 -6.72
N LYS A 211 -13.80 -28.85 -6.14
CA LYS A 211 -14.36 -27.67 -6.83
C LYS A 211 -13.39 -27.08 -7.86
N ILE A 212 -12.09 -27.09 -7.55
CA ILE A 212 -11.05 -26.61 -8.47
C ILE A 212 -10.97 -27.54 -9.69
N ILE A 213 -10.94 -28.86 -9.48
CA ILE A 213 -10.92 -29.85 -10.56
C ILE A 213 -12.19 -29.73 -11.42
N PHE A 214 -13.36 -29.52 -10.81
CA PHE A 214 -14.62 -29.29 -11.53
C PHE A 214 -14.59 -28.03 -12.39
N LEU A 215 -14.10 -26.90 -11.86
CA LEU A 215 -13.99 -25.64 -12.62
C LEU A 215 -12.99 -25.73 -13.77
N ILE A 216 -11.85 -26.40 -13.57
CA ILE A 216 -10.87 -26.66 -14.63
C ILE A 216 -11.48 -27.52 -15.74
N ARG A 217 -12.20 -28.60 -15.38
CA ARG A 217 -12.86 -29.49 -16.35
C ARG A 217 -13.98 -28.80 -17.13
N LYS A 218 -14.79 -27.96 -16.47
CA LYS A 218 -15.93 -27.27 -17.10
C LYS A 218 -15.48 -26.21 -18.15
N ASN A 219 -14.26 -25.68 -18.02
CA ASN A 219 -13.77 -24.53 -18.79
C ASN A 219 -12.52 -24.80 -19.64
N LEU A 220 -12.30 -26.03 -20.11
CA LEU A 220 -11.15 -26.42 -20.94
C LEU A 220 -11.00 -25.63 -22.26
N ASN A 221 -12.03 -24.90 -22.71
CA ASN A 221 -11.92 -23.98 -23.84
C ASN A 221 -11.21 -22.67 -23.43
N LEU A 222 -9.91 -22.59 -23.70
CA LEU A 222 -9.09 -21.37 -23.50
C LEU A 222 -9.69 -20.11 -24.16
N SER A 223 -10.42 -20.24 -25.27
CA SER A 223 -11.04 -19.12 -25.98
C SER A 223 -12.22 -18.48 -25.22
N LEU A 224 -13.03 -19.29 -24.52
CA LEU A 224 -14.09 -18.80 -23.61
C LEU A 224 -13.53 -18.26 -22.28
N PHE A 225 -12.26 -18.53 -22.02
CA PHE A 225 -11.56 -18.12 -20.82
C PHE A 225 -11.21 -16.63 -20.82
N PHE A 226 -10.84 -16.10 -22.00
CA PHE A 226 -10.49 -14.70 -22.23
C PHE A 226 -11.64 -13.86 -22.81
N SER A 227 -12.83 -14.43 -23.00
CA SER A 227 -13.98 -13.64 -23.47
C SER A 227 -14.30 -12.54 -22.44
N PRO A 228 -14.41 -11.27 -22.87
CA PRO A 228 -14.68 -10.17 -21.97
C PRO A 228 -16.14 -10.27 -21.51
N LYS A 229 -16.38 -11.03 -20.45
CA LYS A 229 -17.62 -10.91 -19.69
C LYS A 229 -17.71 -9.47 -19.16
N PRO A 230 -18.92 -8.90 -19.01
CA PRO A 230 -19.11 -7.51 -18.54
C PRO A 230 -18.41 -7.22 -17.20
N TYR A 231 -18.15 -8.25 -16.39
CA TYR A 231 -17.47 -8.15 -15.10
C TYR A 231 -15.95 -7.88 -15.19
N LEU A 232 -15.26 -8.37 -16.23
CA LEU A 232 -13.84 -8.05 -16.44
C LEU A 232 -13.68 -6.59 -16.88
N GLN A 233 -14.57 -6.14 -17.76
CA GLN A 233 -14.62 -4.73 -18.17
C GLN A 233 -14.96 -3.81 -16.99
N SER A 234 -15.89 -4.21 -16.12
CA SER A 234 -16.20 -3.45 -14.92
C SER A 234 -15.04 -3.45 -13.91
N LEU A 235 -14.30 -4.55 -13.79
CA LEU A 235 -13.07 -4.62 -12.99
C LEU A 235 -12.02 -3.64 -13.49
N PHE A 236 -11.73 -3.63 -14.79
CA PHE A 236 -10.81 -2.65 -15.36
C PHE A 236 -11.31 -1.21 -15.21
N SER A 237 -12.62 -0.97 -15.33
CA SER A 237 -13.18 0.38 -15.17
C SER A 237 -13.04 0.91 -13.74
N LEU A 238 -13.26 0.06 -12.73
CA LEU A 238 -13.13 0.40 -11.31
C LEU A 238 -11.67 0.48 -10.89
N SER A 239 -10.83 -0.44 -11.38
CA SER A 239 -9.41 -0.44 -11.07
C SER A 239 -8.68 0.73 -11.73
N ARG A 240 -9.09 1.17 -12.93
CA ARG A 240 -8.44 2.27 -13.68
C ARG A 240 -8.20 3.52 -12.85
N LYS A 241 -9.19 3.97 -12.06
CA LYS A 241 -9.04 5.18 -11.21
C LYS A 241 -7.92 5.00 -10.19
N SER A 242 -7.93 3.89 -9.47
CA SER A 242 -6.94 3.62 -8.45
C SER A 242 -5.58 3.24 -9.04
N VAL A 243 -5.53 2.60 -10.21
CA VAL A 243 -4.28 2.30 -10.93
C VAL A 243 -3.56 3.60 -11.25
N PHE A 244 -4.27 4.62 -11.76
CA PHE A 244 -3.64 5.92 -12.02
C PHE A 244 -3.10 6.58 -10.76
N ALA A 245 -3.89 6.61 -9.68
CA ALA A 245 -3.43 7.17 -8.41
C ALA A 245 -2.20 6.43 -7.85
N THR A 246 -2.15 5.10 -8.01
CA THR A 246 -0.98 4.32 -7.60
C THR A 246 0.21 4.58 -8.52
N LEU A 247 0.01 4.65 -9.84
CA LEU A 247 1.05 4.94 -10.82
C LEU A 247 1.70 6.31 -10.59
N THR A 248 0.91 7.35 -10.33
CA THR A 248 1.45 8.69 -10.10
C THR A 248 2.26 8.74 -8.81
N ALA A 249 1.77 8.10 -7.74
CA ALA A 249 2.52 7.97 -6.50
C ALA A 249 3.82 7.15 -6.68
N SER A 250 3.75 6.02 -7.39
CA SER A 250 4.92 5.20 -7.69
C SER A 250 5.95 5.95 -8.52
N LEU A 251 5.52 6.71 -9.54
CA LEU A 251 6.38 7.54 -10.37
C LEU A 251 7.05 8.67 -9.55
N PHE A 252 6.28 9.33 -8.68
CA PHE A 252 6.81 10.34 -7.77
C PHE A 252 7.94 9.77 -6.91
N PHE A 253 7.69 8.66 -6.21
CA PHE A 253 8.70 8.05 -5.34
C PHE A 253 9.87 7.46 -6.11
N PHE A 254 9.63 6.98 -7.34
CA PHE A 254 10.69 6.53 -8.25
C PHE A 254 11.65 7.69 -8.58
N LEU A 255 11.13 8.81 -9.08
CA LEU A 255 11.94 9.99 -9.43
C LEU A 255 12.68 10.53 -8.20
N LEU A 256 11.99 10.67 -7.08
CA LEU A 256 12.58 11.13 -5.82
C LEU A 256 13.78 10.25 -5.40
N ARG A 257 13.64 8.93 -5.48
CA ARG A 257 14.68 7.96 -5.13
C ARG A 257 15.81 7.94 -6.13
N SER A 258 15.52 7.96 -7.44
CA SER A 258 16.54 7.95 -8.49
C SER A 258 17.42 9.20 -8.42
N ILE A 259 16.85 10.38 -8.19
CA ILE A 259 17.62 11.63 -8.05
C ILE A 259 18.44 11.63 -6.76
N THR A 260 17.87 11.13 -5.66
CA THR A 260 18.62 10.97 -4.41
C THR A 260 19.79 10.00 -4.60
N LEU A 261 19.56 8.88 -5.30
CA LEU A 261 20.57 7.88 -5.60
C LEU A 261 21.67 8.43 -6.52
N SER A 262 21.35 9.22 -7.54
CA SER A 262 22.32 9.79 -8.46
C SER A 262 23.22 10.84 -7.80
N ASN A 263 22.66 11.64 -6.89
CA ASN A 263 23.38 12.76 -6.27
C ASN A 263 24.10 12.38 -4.97
N MET A 264 23.53 11.47 -4.18
CA MET A 264 24.02 11.15 -2.82
C MET A 264 24.29 9.66 -2.61
N GLY A 265 24.14 8.83 -3.65
CA GLY A 265 24.32 7.38 -3.55
C GLY A 265 23.29 6.70 -2.64
N LEU A 266 23.61 5.46 -2.26
CA LEU A 266 22.74 4.65 -1.39
C LEU A 266 22.63 5.21 0.03
N ASP A 267 23.65 5.92 0.53
CA ASP A 267 23.60 6.56 1.84
C ASP A 267 22.49 7.61 1.92
N GLY A 268 22.38 8.46 0.88
CA GLY A 268 21.31 9.44 0.79
C GLY A 268 19.92 8.80 0.73
N VAL A 269 19.79 7.69 -0.02
CA VAL A 269 18.54 6.91 -0.05
C VAL A 269 18.23 6.31 1.32
N GLY A 270 19.24 5.85 2.06
CA GLY A 270 19.07 5.36 3.43
C GLY A 270 18.54 6.42 4.38
N GLN A 271 19.13 7.61 4.37
CA GLN A 271 18.69 8.76 5.18
C GLN A 271 17.25 9.19 4.83
N LEU A 272 16.95 9.32 3.53
CA LEU A 272 15.59 9.60 3.04
C LEU A 272 14.58 8.54 3.53
N SER A 273 14.95 7.27 3.42
CA SER A 273 14.07 6.14 3.76
C SER A 273 13.77 6.06 5.25
N LEU A 274 14.72 6.44 6.10
CA LEU A 274 14.51 6.54 7.54
C LEU A 274 13.57 7.71 7.89
N ALA A 275 13.79 8.89 7.31
CA ALA A 275 12.91 10.03 7.55
C ALA A 275 11.46 9.73 7.12
N ILE A 276 11.29 9.18 5.92
CA ILE A 276 9.99 8.75 5.41
C ILE A 276 9.38 7.66 6.30
N SER A 277 10.14 6.63 6.68
CA SER A 277 9.62 5.57 7.55
C SER A 277 9.19 6.10 8.93
N ALA A 278 9.85 7.12 9.47
CA ALA A 278 9.49 7.74 10.73
C ALA A 278 8.13 8.44 10.63
N GLY A 279 7.93 9.25 9.59
CA GLY A 279 6.63 9.87 9.34
C GLY A 279 5.53 8.86 8.99
N ALA A 280 5.87 7.74 8.33
CA ALA A 280 4.92 6.69 7.96
C ALA A 280 4.27 5.99 9.17
N THR A 281 4.87 6.11 10.36
CA THR A 281 4.24 5.66 11.62
C THR A 281 2.89 6.36 11.85
N LEU A 282 2.78 7.64 11.50
CA LEU A 282 1.54 8.39 11.60
C LEU A 282 0.48 7.84 10.64
N LEU A 283 0.91 7.45 9.44
CA LEU A 283 0.09 6.78 8.43
C LEU A 283 -0.49 5.45 8.93
N SER A 284 0.16 4.75 9.86
CA SER A 284 -0.40 3.52 10.45
C SER A 284 -1.66 3.80 11.27
N LEU A 285 -1.66 4.92 12.02
CA LEU A 285 -2.83 5.43 12.73
C LEU A 285 -3.90 5.91 11.74
N THR A 286 -3.51 6.59 10.66
CA THR A 286 -4.47 7.07 9.66
C THR A 286 -5.04 5.95 8.80
N ALA A 287 -4.28 4.90 8.50
CA ALA A 287 -4.75 3.71 7.80
C ALA A 287 -5.75 2.92 8.66
N PHE A 288 -5.54 2.88 9.98
CA PHE A 288 -6.52 2.34 10.92
C PHE A 288 -7.83 3.16 10.91
N VAL A 289 -7.73 4.49 10.97
CA VAL A 289 -8.88 5.41 10.86
C VAL A 289 -9.55 5.23 9.49
N GLY A 290 -8.79 5.18 8.40
CA GLY A 290 -9.27 4.93 7.05
C GLY A 290 -10.04 3.61 6.96
N PHE A 291 -9.43 2.47 7.28
CA PHE A 291 -10.11 1.17 7.25
C PHE A 291 -11.35 1.09 8.14
N THR A 292 -11.34 1.78 9.29
CA THR A 292 -12.45 1.75 10.24
C THR A 292 -13.60 2.68 9.84
N PHE A 293 -13.28 3.87 9.33
CA PHE A 293 -14.26 4.91 9.01
C PHE A 293 -14.64 4.96 7.53
N TYR A 294 -13.91 4.32 6.61
CA TYR A 294 -14.19 4.33 5.18
C TYR A 294 -15.61 3.82 4.87
N PRO A 295 -16.07 2.66 5.38
CA PRO A 295 -17.45 2.20 5.15
C PRO A 295 -18.48 3.15 5.76
N TYR A 296 -18.19 3.72 6.93
CA TYR A 296 -19.07 4.67 7.61
C TYR A 296 -19.21 5.99 6.84
N ILE A 297 -18.10 6.56 6.37
CA ILE A 297 -18.06 7.80 5.58
C ILE A 297 -18.73 7.56 4.23
N SER A 298 -18.49 6.43 3.58
CA SER A 298 -19.13 6.08 2.30
C SER A 298 -20.65 5.96 2.45
N ASN A 299 -21.15 5.27 3.48
CA ASN A 299 -22.59 5.13 3.72
C ASN A 299 -23.24 6.48 4.07
N LYS A 300 -22.58 7.27 4.92
CA LYS A 300 -23.07 8.63 5.22
C LYS A 300 -22.98 9.56 4.02
N ALA A 301 -22.03 9.39 3.11
CA ALA A 301 -21.95 10.21 1.92
C ALA A 301 -23.19 10.02 1.04
N ILE A 302 -23.73 8.79 0.96
CA ILE A 302 -24.95 8.50 0.20
C ILE A 302 -26.20 9.09 0.89
N ASN A 303 -26.33 8.89 2.21
CA ASN A 303 -27.57 9.21 2.94
C ASN A 303 -27.60 10.62 3.58
N GLU A 304 -26.44 11.14 4.00
CA GLU A 304 -26.28 12.35 4.82
C GLU A 304 -25.05 13.17 4.35
N LYS A 305 -25.03 13.57 3.07
CA LYS A 305 -23.88 14.22 2.39
C LYS A 305 -23.18 15.30 3.23
N LYS A 306 -23.94 16.20 3.87
CA LYS A 306 -23.41 17.30 4.71
C LYS A 306 -22.67 16.80 5.95
N ILE A 307 -23.23 15.81 6.64
CA ILE A 307 -22.63 15.25 7.85
C ILE A 307 -21.38 14.46 7.49
N ALA A 308 -21.40 13.72 6.37
CA ALA A 308 -20.24 13.01 5.85
C ALA A 308 -19.09 13.98 5.52
N TYR A 309 -19.37 15.04 4.76
CA TYR A 309 -18.37 16.04 4.39
C TYR A 309 -17.73 16.71 5.62
N GLN A 310 -18.55 17.17 6.57
CA GLN A 310 -18.07 17.81 7.80
C GLN A 310 -17.21 16.85 8.64
N LYS A 311 -17.61 15.59 8.77
CA LYS A 311 -16.86 14.59 9.55
C LYS A 311 -15.52 14.26 8.89
N THR A 312 -15.49 14.07 7.57
CA THR A 312 -14.26 13.84 6.81
C THR A 312 -13.29 15.02 6.94
N ARG A 313 -13.80 16.26 6.81
CA ARG A 313 -12.99 17.47 6.98
C ARG A 313 -12.43 17.59 8.40
N LYS A 314 -13.25 17.35 9.43
CA LYS A 314 -12.81 17.38 10.84
C LYS A 314 -11.73 16.34 11.12
N LEU A 315 -11.92 15.10 10.68
CA LEU A 315 -10.91 14.03 10.85
C LEU A 315 -9.61 14.37 10.11
N SER A 316 -9.69 14.90 8.89
CA SER A 316 -8.53 15.32 8.11
C SER A 316 -7.72 16.41 8.82
N LEU A 317 -8.39 17.43 9.38
CA LEU A 317 -7.75 18.49 10.15
C LEU A 317 -7.10 17.97 11.43
N ASN A 318 -7.78 17.07 12.15
CA ASN A 318 -7.21 16.45 13.35
C ASN A 318 -5.93 15.65 13.04
N LEU A 319 -5.87 14.98 11.87
CA LEU A 319 -4.67 14.28 11.45
C LEU A 319 -3.52 15.23 11.14
N ILE A 320 -3.79 16.33 10.42
CA ILE A 320 -2.78 17.35 10.14
C ILE A 320 -2.28 17.95 11.47
N TYR A 321 -3.18 18.23 12.41
CA TYR A 321 -2.80 18.71 13.75
C TYR A 321 -1.90 17.70 14.49
N LEU A 322 -2.27 16.42 14.51
CA LEU A 322 -1.43 15.36 15.11
C LEU A 322 -0.06 15.25 14.43
N SER A 323 -0.01 15.43 13.10
CA SER A 323 1.23 15.42 12.34
C SER A 323 2.16 16.59 12.61
N ILE A 324 1.66 17.65 13.22
CA ILE A 324 2.46 18.77 13.71
C ILE A 324 2.87 18.51 15.16
N LEU A 325 1.93 18.09 16.01
CA LEU A 325 2.14 17.92 17.44
C LEU A 325 3.14 16.80 17.77
N ILE A 326 3.05 15.65 17.11
CA ILE A 326 3.94 14.51 17.37
C ILE A 326 5.41 14.83 17.08
N PRO A 327 5.81 15.33 15.89
CA PRO A 327 7.21 15.66 15.66
C PRO A 327 7.69 16.80 16.55
N PHE A 328 6.84 17.76 16.94
CA PHE A 328 7.23 18.78 17.93
C PHE A 328 7.61 18.16 19.27
N ILE A 329 6.79 17.21 19.79
CA ILE A 329 7.12 16.48 21.01
C ILE A 329 8.43 15.72 20.84
N LEU A 330 8.62 15.02 19.71
CA LEU A 330 9.86 14.30 19.45
C LEU A 330 11.07 15.23 19.39
N ILE A 331 10.96 16.40 18.76
CA ILE A 331 12.06 17.38 18.70
C ILE A 331 12.36 17.94 20.10
N LEU A 332 11.34 18.23 20.92
CA LEU A 332 11.52 18.66 22.30
C LEU A 332 12.21 17.58 23.13
N LEU A 333 11.78 16.32 23.02
CA LEU A 333 12.44 15.19 23.68
C LEU A 333 13.90 15.06 23.23
N LYS A 334 14.19 15.25 21.93
CA LYS A 334 15.55 15.24 21.40
C LYS A 334 16.44 16.32 22.04
N LEU A 335 15.88 17.51 22.25
CA LEU A 335 16.58 18.63 22.87
C LEU A 335 16.80 18.41 24.36
N VAL A 336 15.80 17.87 25.08
CA VAL A 336 15.85 17.62 26.53
C VAL A 336 16.83 16.50 26.86
N PHE A 337 16.82 15.41 26.09
CA PHE A 337 17.66 14.22 26.33
C PHE A 337 18.94 14.21 25.49
N LYS A 338 19.47 15.40 25.15
CA LYS A 338 20.64 15.58 24.28
C LYS A 338 21.78 14.67 24.76
N ASN A 339 22.25 13.79 23.87
CA ASN A 339 23.31 12.77 24.04
C ASN A 339 22.93 11.42 24.68
N ASN A 340 21.71 11.21 25.21
CA ASN A 340 21.34 9.94 25.86
C ASN A 340 20.37 9.05 25.05
N LEU A 341 19.81 9.55 23.94
CA LEU A 341 18.87 8.80 23.09
C LEU A 341 19.50 8.42 21.75
N ASN A 342 20.22 7.30 21.72
CA ASN A 342 20.62 6.61 20.48
C ASN A 342 19.46 5.77 19.92
N PHE A 343 18.27 6.36 19.81
CA PHE A 343 17.06 5.69 19.34
C PHE A 343 16.57 6.30 18.04
N TYR A 344 16.19 5.49 17.08
CA TYR A 344 15.44 5.93 15.91
C TYR A 344 14.06 6.42 16.37
N PRO A 345 13.62 7.68 16.15
CA PRO A 345 13.95 8.57 15.02
C PRO A 345 14.93 9.73 15.33
N PHE A 346 15.56 9.75 16.50
CA PHE A 346 16.43 10.85 16.95
C PHE A 346 17.73 10.99 16.16
N THR A 347 18.11 10.00 15.35
CA THR A 347 19.23 10.04 14.41
C THR A 347 18.96 10.90 13.17
N ILE A 348 17.69 11.18 12.87
CA ILE A 348 17.27 12.02 11.73
C ILE A 348 17.38 13.51 12.11
N SER A 349 17.65 14.39 11.15
CA SER A 349 17.61 15.83 11.39
C SER A 349 16.21 16.26 11.85
N SER A 350 16.13 17.20 12.78
CA SER A 350 14.83 17.63 13.34
C SER A 350 13.90 18.20 12.26
N ILE A 351 14.48 18.89 11.27
CA ILE A 351 13.74 19.50 10.15
C ILE A 351 13.17 18.41 9.24
N ASP A 352 13.98 17.40 8.89
CA ASP A 352 13.54 16.27 8.05
C ASP A 352 12.45 15.45 8.73
N LEU A 353 12.61 15.21 10.03
CA LEU A 353 11.60 14.51 10.83
C LEU A 353 10.29 15.29 10.80
N PHE A 354 10.33 16.60 11.05
CA PHE A 354 9.14 17.44 11.04
C PHE A 354 8.44 17.43 9.68
N MET A 355 9.20 17.65 8.59
CA MET A 355 8.65 17.66 7.23
C MET A 355 8.09 16.30 6.83
N ALA A 356 8.74 15.19 7.19
CA ALA A 356 8.24 13.85 6.90
C ALA A 356 6.91 13.56 7.63
N PHE A 357 6.81 13.92 8.92
CA PHE A 357 5.56 13.78 9.66
C PHE A 357 4.44 14.62 9.04
N LEU A 358 4.72 15.88 8.72
CA LEU A 358 3.75 16.79 8.10
C LEU A 358 3.28 16.27 6.73
N ALA A 359 4.21 15.78 5.89
CA ALA A 359 3.91 15.15 4.61
C ALA A 359 2.95 13.98 4.77
N TYR A 360 3.20 13.10 5.74
CA TYR A 360 2.31 11.98 6.03
C TYR A 360 0.98 12.39 6.67
N GLY A 361 0.95 13.51 7.40
CA GLY A 361 -0.29 14.16 7.83
C GLY A 361 -1.18 14.55 6.65
N PHE A 362 -0.62 15.23 5.66
CA PHE A 362 -1.33 15.59 4.43
C PHE A 362 -1.74 14.35 3.62
N LEU A 363 -0.85 13.35 3.49
CA LEU A 363 -1.16 12.12 2.77
C LEU A 363 -2.28 11.32 3.45
N GLY A 364 -2.29 11.24 4.78
CA GLY A 364 -3.37 10.62 5.55
C GLY A 364 -4.70 11.38 5.39
N ALA A 365 -4.67 12.71 5.45
CA ALA A 365 -5.84 13.56 5.20
C ALA A 365 -6.39 13.41 3.77
N TYR A 366 -5.50 13.28 2.79
CA TYR A 366 -5.84 12.96 1.40
C TYR A 366 -6.55 11.60 1.30
N GLN A 367 -5.99 10.55 1.92
CA GLN A 367 -6.61 9.22 1.92
C GLN A 367 -7.99 9.19 2.58
N LEU A 368 -8.20 9.91 3.69
CA LEU A 368 -9.53 10.04 4.31
C LEU A 368 -10.54 10.79 3.45
N SER A 369 -10.06 11.67 2.57
CA SER A 369 -10.91 12.47 1.68
C SER A 369 -11.38 11.68 0.45
N GLN A 370 -10.70 10.60 0.08
CA GLN A 370 -11.06 9.77 -1.08
C GLN A 370 -12.44 9.09 -1.00
N PRO A 371 -12.83 8.40 0.10
CA PRO A 371 -14.14 7.72 0.17
C PRO A 371 -15.34 8.61 -0.11
N PHE A 372 -15.29 9.90 0.28
CA PHE A 372 -16.39 10.83 0.01
C PHE A 372 -16.60 11.06 -1.50
N ALA A 373 -15.50 11.24 -2.25
CA ALA A 373 -15.59 11.41 -3.70
C ALA A 373 -16.02 10.12 -4.40
N PHE A 374 -15.42 8.99 -4.04
CA PHE A 374 -15.74 7.70 -4.65
C PHE A 374 -17.17 7.23 -4.38
N ALA A 375 -17.79 7.63 -3.27
CA ALA A 375 -19.18 7.31 -2.97
C ALA A 375 -20.20 8.11 -3.80
N LEU A 376 -19.83 9.29 -4.29
CA LEU A 376 -20.77 10.26 -4.88
C LEU A 376 -20.58 10.50 -6.38
N THR A 377 -19.52 9.95 -6.99
CA THR A 377 -19.20 10.25 -8.38
C THR A 377 -18.65 9.04 -9.13
N ASP A 378 -19.34 8.69 -10.22
CA ASP A 378 -18.84 7.73 -11.21
C ASP A 378 -17.78 8.35 -12.15
N ASN A 379 -17.51 9.64 -12.01
CA ASN A 379 -16.94 10.49 -13.06
C ASN A 379 -15.46 10.27 -13.40
N ILE A 380 -15.19 10.16 -14.70
CA ILE A 380 -13.88 10.25 -15.38
C ILE A 380 -13.16 11.58 -15.06
N ASN A 381 -13.91 12.63 -14.72
CA ASN A 381 -13.37 13.94 -14.35
C ASN A 381 -12.49 13.89 -13.09
N ILE A 382 -12.71 12.94 -12.18
CA ILE A 382 -11.85 12.78 -11.01
C ILE A 382 -10.44 12.34 -11.40
N VAL A 383 -10.34 11.41 -12.35
CA VAL A 383 -9.05 10.91 -12.84
C VAL A 383 -8.29 12.03 -13.55
N LYS A 384 -8.98 12.86 -14.35
CA LYS A 384 -8.37 14.02 -15.00
C LYS A 384 -7.82 15.02 -13.98
N ILE A 385 -8.58 15.29 -12.92
CA ILE A 385 -8.17 16.18 -11.85
C ILE A 385 -6.92 15.59 -11.15
N GLU A 386 -6.95 14.30 -10.77
CA GLU A 386 -5.81 13.60 -10.14
C GLU A 386 -4.55 13.54 -11.03
N ILE A 387 -4.71 13.41 -12.35
CA ILE A 387 -3.57 13.46 -13.30
C ILE A 387 -2.97 14.86 -13.33
N LEU A 388 -3.80 15.89 -13.48
CA LEU A 388 -3.33 17.28 -13.59
C LEU A 388 -2.55 17.71 -12.33
N SER A 389 -3.02 17.31 -11.15
CA SER A 389 -2.33 17.61 -9.90
C SER A 389 -1.05 16.80 -9.70
N SER A 390 -1.04 15.55 -10.13
CA SER A 390 0.18 14.73 -10.12
C SER A 390 1.23 15.36 -11.03
N ILE A 391 0.84 15.88 -12.20
CA ILE A 391 1.73 16.61 -13.11
C ILE A 391 2.22 17.92 -12.47
N LEU A 392 1.34 18.71 -11.86
CA LEU A 392 1.73 19.97 -11.20
C LEU A 392 2.70 19.74 -10.02
N SER A 393 2.43 18.71 -9.22
CA SER A 393 3.31 18.34 -8.10
C SER A 393 4.65 17.78 -8.58
N LEU A 394 4.68 17.03 -9.69
CA LEU A 394 5.91 16.63 -10.36
C LEU A 394 6.68 17.82 -10.97
N GLY A 395 5.98 18.81 -11.53
CA GLY A 395 6.60 20.02 -12.06
C GLY A 395 7.26 20.87 -10.97
N LEU A 396 6.59 21.06 -9.84
CA LEU A 396 7.16 21.73 -8.66
C LEU A 396 8.39 20.99 -8.12
N LEU A 397 8.38 19.66 -8.20
CA LEU A 397 9.50 18.81 -7.84
C LEU A 397 10.71 19.03 -8.78
N PHE A 398 10.49 19.16 -10.10
CA PHE A 398 11.59 19.48 -11.03
C PHE A 398 12.27 20.81 -10.69
N ILE A 399 11.50 21.81 -10.23
CA ILE A 399 12.05 23.10 -9.82
C ILE A 399 12.96 22.95 -8.58
N ILE A 400 12.57 22.13 -7.62
CA ILE A 400 13.37 21.86 -6.41
C ILE A 400 14.68 21.14 -6.76
N PHE A 401 14.66 20.28 -7.79
CA PHE A 401 15.84 19.53 -8.23
C PHE A 401 16.77 20.30 -9.16
N LEU A 402 16.37 21.46 -9.68
CA LEU A 402 17.25 22.36 -10.44
C LEU A 402 18.15 23.24 -9.55
N VAL A 403 18.03 23.12 -8.22
CA VAL A 403 18.84 23.89 -7.28
C VAL A 403 20.24 23.26 -7.15
N ASP A 404 21.28 24.05 -7.39
CA ASP A 404 22.68 23.66 -7.15
C ASP A 404 22.88 23.29 -5.66
N ASN A 405 23.61 22.20 -5.39
CA ASN A 405 23.82 21.58 -4.07
C ASN A 405 22.60 20.82 -3.49
N PHE A 406 22.24 19.74 -4.16
CA PHE A 406 21.19 18.83 -3.70
C PHE A 406 21.43 18.30 -2.27
N SER A 407 20.38 18.32 -1.44
CA SER A 407 20.38 17.78 -0.08
C SER A 407 19.09 17.01 0.20
N ILE A 408 19.12 16.10 1.19
CA ILE A 408 17.95 15.31 1.61
C ILE A 408 16.80 16.20 2.09
N HIS A 409 17.09 17.37 2.67
CA HIS A 409 16.08 18.34 3.08
C HIS A 409 15.18 18.72 1.92
N PHE A 410 15.75 18.94 0.73
CA PHE A 410 14.98 19.26 -0.48
C PHE A 410 14.13 18.08 -0.98
N ALA A 411 14.64 16.86 -0.87
CA ALA A 411 13.88 15.65 -1.21
C ALA A 411 12.64 15.50 -0.32
N ILE A 412 12.80 15.68 1.00
CA ILE A 412 11.70 15.54 1.96
C ILE A 412 10.72 16.71 1.84
N LEU A 413 11.21 17.93 1.61
CA LEU A 413 10.37 19.08 1.30
C LEU A 413 9.52 18.83 0.05
N SER A 414 10.12 18.28 -1.01
CA SER A 414 9.39 17.91 -2.22
C SER A 414 8.30 16.88 -1.94
N PHE A 415 8.54 15.90 -1.07
CA PHE A 415 7.51 14.95 -0.63
C PHE A 415 6.40 15.64 0.16
N CYS A 416 6.73 16.58 1.05
CA CYS A 416 5.75 17.36 1.79
C CYS A 416 4.86 18.20 0.86
N ILE A 417 5.45 18.88 -0.12
CA ILE A 417 4.73 19.68 -1.11
C ILE A 417 3.81 18.79 -1.95
N TYR A 418 4.31 17.65 -2.43
CA TYR A 418 3.50 16.66 -3.15
C TYR A 418 2.28 16.22 -2.35
N ALA A 419 2.46 15.85 -1.08
CA ALA A 419 1.37 15.41 -0.21
C ALA A 419 0.37 16.55 0.07
N PHE A 420 0.85 17.76 0.31
CA PHE A 420 0.02 18.95 0.51
C PHE A 420 -0.85 19.27 -0.71
N CYS A 421 -0.25 19.29 -1.91
CA CYS A 421 -0.98 19.55 -3.16
C CYS A 421 -2.10 18.54 -3.38
N ASN A 422 -1.83 17.24 -3.16
CA ASN A 422 -2.84 16.19 -3.27
C ASN A 422 -3.99 16.37 -2.26
N TYR A 423 -3.68 16.73 -1.01
CA TYR A 423 -4.72 17.01 -0.01
C TYR A 423 -5.58 18.22 -0.38
N LEU A 424 -4.96 19.36 -0.72
CA LEU A 424 -5.65 20.60 -1.06
C LEU A 424 -6.64 20.39 -2.20
N GLN A 425 -6.19 19.65 -3.22
CA GLN A 425 -7.01 19.27 -4.34
C GLN A 425 -8.17 18.35 -3.95
N ALA A 426 -7.93 17.29 -3.17
CA ALA A 426 -9.01 16.39 -2.73
C ALA A 426 -10.07 17.16 -1.92
N ASN A 427 -9.65 18.12 -1.11
CA ASN A 427 -10.56 18.98 -0.36
C ASN A 427 -11.39 19.90 -1.27
N GLN A 428 -10.77 20.55 -2.27
CA GLN A 428 -11.46 21.37 -3.27
C GLN A 428 -12.46 20.54 -4.09
N ARG A 429 -12.05 19.36 -4.56
CA ARG A 429 -12.92 18.40 -5.26
C ARG A 429 -14.13 18.04 -4.41
N ASN A 430 -13.92 17.64 -3.16
CA ASN A 430 -15.00 17.24 -2.27
C ASN A 430 -15.95 18.41 -1.97
N PHE A 431 -15.43 19.62 -1.84
CA PHE A 431 -16.24 20.83 -1.67
C PHE A 431 -17.09 21.13 -2.91
N LYS A 432 -16.54 20.97 -4.12
CA LYS A 432 -17.29 21.13 -5.37
C LYS A 432 -18.41 20.08 -5.49
N ILE A 433 -18.09 18.80 -5.26
CA ILE A 433 -19.08 17.71 -5.23
C ILE A 433 -20.19 18.00 -4.22
N PHE A 434 -19.84 18.49 -3.03
CA PHE A 434 -20.80 18.87 -2.01
C PHE A 434 -21.74 19.99 -2.49
N LYS A 435 -21.22 21.04 -3.13
CA LYS A 435 -22.04 22.12 -3.70
C LYS A 435 -22.98 21.66 -4.81
N GLU A 436 -22.49 20.86 -5.75
CA GLU A 436 -23.26 20.38 -6.91
C GLU A 436 -24.39 19.41 -6.52
N ASN A 437 -24.33 18.81 -5.32
CA ASN A 437 -25.26 17.79 -4.84
C ASN A 437 -26.25 18.28 -3.77
N ILE A 438 -26.22 19.57 -3.44
CA ILE A 438 -27.17 20.25 -2.54
C ILE A 438 -28.17 21.14 -3.31
N GLY A 439 -27.94 21.38 -4.60
CA GLY A 439 -29.03 21.67 -5.53
C GLY A 439 -29.80 20.39 -5.80
#